data_AF-A0A9D5ZV95-F1
#
_entry.id   AF-A0A9D5ZV95-F1
#
_cell.length_a   1.000
_cell.length_b   1.000
_cell.length_c   1.000
_cell.angle_alpha   90.00
_cell.angle_beta   90.00
_cell.angle_gamma   90.00
#
_symmetry.space_group_name_H-M   'P 1'
#
loop_
_entity.id
_entity.type
_entity.pdbx_description
1 polymer ?
#
loop_
_entity_poly.entity_id
_entity_poly.type
_entity_poly.pdbx_seq_one_letter_code
_entity_poly.pdbx_strand_id
1 'polypeptide(L)'
;MNICAIVFNFFLVMVLLLSASVAWAGDVLEAQCSCGYFKTGLFAFAGRSNYRDVCMAPALCKATGEVVLCNILDDSKASPDCPLEHPAIYGGPDLPPLNPTRDIASWFLQSRGIAVHITDGAYTCPRCGEVSLRFRKIGSWD
;
A
#
# COMPACT_ATOMS: atom_id res chain seq x y z
N MET A 1 49.91 -24.72 -6.06
CA MET A 1 48.95 -24.38 -4.98
C MET A 1 48.33 -23.02 -5.30
N ASN A 2 47.10 -23.00 -5.81
CA ASN A 2 46.39 -21.82 -6.31
C ASN A 2 45.63 -21.11 -5.19
N ILE A 3 46.31 -20.23 -4.45
CA ILE A 3 45.70 -19.41 -3.37
C ILE A 3 44.77 -18.33 -3.96
N CYS A 4 44.99 -17.91 -5.22
CA CYS A 4 44.22 -16.84 -5.88
C CYS A 4 42.76 -17.22 -6.19
N ALA A 5 42.46 -18.51 -6.40
CA ALA A 5 41.10 -18.95 -6.77
C ALA A 5 40.12 -18.99 -5.58
N ILE A 6 40.63 -19.10 -4.34
CA ILE A 6 39.80 -19.22 -3.13
C ILE A 6 39.28 -17.85 -2.69
N VAL A 7 40.09 -16.79 -2.84
CA VAL A 7 39.71 -15.42 -2.42
C VAL A 7 38.62 -14.84 -3.33
N PHE A 8 38.66 -15.16 -4.64
CA PHE A 8 37.67 -14.67 -5.60
C PHE A 8 36.28 -15.26 -5.36
N ASN A 9 36.20 -16.53 -4.91
CA ASN A 9 34.93 -17.20 -4.65
C ASN A 9 34.22 -16.66 -3.39
N PHE A 10 34.98 -16.26 -2.37
CA PHE A 10 34.41 -15.65 -1.14
C PHE A 10 33.81 -14.25 -1.39
N PHE A 11 34.41 -13.46 -2.29
CA PHE A 11 33.91 -12.12 -2.59
C PHE A 11 32.58 -12.15 -3.35
N LEU A 12 32.39 -13.13 -4.25
CA LEU A 12 31.15 -13.32 -5.01
C LEU A 12 29.96 -13.68 -4.10
N VAL A 13 30.19 -14.50 -3.06
CA VAL A 13 29.15 -14.91 -2.10
C VAL A 13 28.71 -13.73 -1.22
N MET A 14 29.63 -12.84 -0.80
CA MET A 14 29.24 -11.63 -0.05
C MET A 14 28.41 -10.64 -0.88
N VAL A 15 28.71 -10.47 -2.17
CA VAL A 15 27.93 -9.58 -3.05
C VAL A 15 26.50 -10.12 -3.27
N LEU A 16 26.32 -11.44 -3.30
CA LEU A 16 25.01 -12.08 -3.43
C LEU A 16 24.18 -12.09 -2.13
N LEU A 17 24.80 -11.97 -0.96
CA LEU A 17 24.09 -11.88 0.33
C LEU A 17 23.65 -10.45 0.68
N LEU A 18 24.30 -9.43 0.12
CA LEU A 18 23.92 -8.02 0.30
C LEU A 18 22.75 -7.57 -0.60
N SER A 19 22.35 -8.40 -1.57
CA SER A 19 21.17 -8.17 -2.40
C SER A 19 19.91 -8.84 -1.86
N ALA A 20 19.91 -9.23 -0.57
CA ALA A 20 18.71 -9.70 0.11
C ALA A 20 17.58 -8.69 -0.12
N SER A 21 16.64 -9.11 -0.95
CA SER A 21 15.53 -8.30 -1.44
C SER A 21 14.79 -7.78 -0.22
N VAL A 22 14.51 -6.48 -0.20
CA VAL A 22 13.65 -5.87 0.81
C VAL A 22 12.42 -6.75 0.93
N ALA A 23 12.22 -7.37 2.10
CA ALA A 23 11.06 -8.21 2.35
C ALA A 23 9.81 -7.36 2.10
N TRP A 24 8.88 -7.89 1.31
CA TRP A 24 7.63 -7.20 0.98
C TRP A 24 6.75 -7.25 2.24
N ALA A 25 7.00 -6.31 3.15
CA ALA A 25 6.15 -6.04 4.29
C ALA A 25 5.01 -5.12 3.84
N GLY A 26 3.85 -5.28 4.46
CA GLY A 26 2.76 -4.34 4.29
C GLY A 26 3.07 -3.01 4.98
N ASP A 27 2.28 -1.99 4.65
CA ASP A 27 2.41 -0.66 5.24
C ASP A 27 1.28 -0.37 6.22
N VAL A 28 1.60 0.26 7.35
CA VAL A 28 0.61 0.78 8.28
C VAL A 28 0.42 2.25 7.99
N LEU A 29 -0.78 2.63 7.59
CA LEU A 29 -1.14 4.00 7.26
C LEU A 29 -2.07 4.61 8.31
N GLU A 30 -2.01 5.93 8.40
CA GLU A 30 -3.07 6.74 8.99
C GLU A 30 -3.64 7.68 7.91
N ALA A 31 -4.87 8.13 8.13
CA ALA A 31 -5.59 9.08 7.31
C ALA A 31 -6.12 10.22 8.18
N GLN A 32 -5.83 11.46 7.81
CA GLN A 32 -6.25 12.66 8.55
C GLN A 32 -6.81 13.72 7.61
N CYS A 33 -7.87 14.42 8.02
CA CYS A 33 -8.48 15.52 7.29
C CYS A 33 -8.61 16.78 8.17
N SER A 34 -8.63 17.95 7.54
CA SER A 34 -8.86 19.24 8.22
C SER A 34 -10.24 19.35 8.90
N CYS A 35 -11.23 18.53 8.51
CA CYS A 35 -12.54 18.49 9.16
C CYS A 35 -12.55 17.71 10.49
N GLY A 36 -11.41 17.17 10.92
CA GLY A 36 -11.29 16.36 12.14
C GLY A 36 -11.50 14.86 11.92
N TYR A 37 -11.71 14.40 10.68
CA TYR A 37 -11.65 12.97 10.37
C TYR A 37 -10.24 12.43 10.63
N PHE A 38 -10.16 11.33 11.35
CA PHE A 38 -8.91 10.67 11.69
C PHE A 38 -9.11 9.15 11.75
N LYS A 39 -8.23 8.39 11.12
CA LYS A 39 -8.21 6.93 11.16
C LYS A 39 -6.77 6.44 11.15
N THR A 40 -6.47 5.45 11.98
CA THR A 40 -5.13 4.85 12.08
C THR A 40 -5.24 3.33 12.01
N GLY A 41 -4.11 2.64 11.90
CA GLY A 41 -4.09 1.17 11.80
C GLY A 41 -4.65 0.67 10.47
N LEU A 42 -4.47 1.42 9.38
CA LEU A 42 -4.80 0.93 8.04
C LEU A 42 -3.66 0.04 7.55
N PHE A 43 -3.79 -1.28 7.76
CA PHE A 43 -2.84 -2.30 7.31
C PHE A 43 -2.97 -2.51 5.79
N ALA A 44 -2.34 -1.61 5.04
CA ALA A 44 -2.36 -1.61 3.59
C ALA A 44 -1.41 -2.67 3.01
N PHE A 45 -1.74 -3.08 1.80
CA PHE A 45 -1.11 -4.11 0.98
C PHE A 45 -1.18 -5.49 1.60
N ALA A 46 -0.08 -6.23 1.61
CA ALA A 46 -0.04 -7.59 2.07
C ALA A 46 1.28 -7.92 2.72
N GLY A 47 1.26 -9.00 3.50
CA GLY A 47 2.42 -9.59 4.10
C GLY A 47 3.11 -10.60 3.18
N ARG A 48 4.35 -10.93 3.51
CA ARG A 48 5.13 -12.01 2.91
C ARG A 48 4.39 -13.35 2.89
N SER A 49 3.53 -13.61 3.87
CA SER A 49 2.78 -14.87 3.95
C SER A 49 1.56 -14.96 3.02
N ASN A 50 0.97 -13.81 2.62
CA ASN A 50 -0.32 -13.76 1.92
C ASN A 50 -0.35 -12.85 0.67
N TYR A 51 0.79 -12.29 0.24
CA TYR A 51 0.91 -11.37 -0.90
C TYR A 51 0.34 -11.86 -2.24
N ARG A 52 0.10 -13.16 -2.38
CA ARG A 52 -0.46 -13.76 -3.61
C ARG A 52 -1.97 -13.63 -3.69
N ASP A 53 -2.63 -13.59 -2.53
CA ASP A 53 -4.09 -13.70 -2.41
C ASP A 53 -4.69 -12.43 -1.79
N VAL A 54 -3.86 -11.60 -1.15
CA VAL A 54 -4.26 -10.37 -0.49
C VAL A 54 -3.48 -9.19 -1.09
N CYS A 55 -4.16 -8.09 -1.32
CA CYS A 55 -3.58 -6.75 -1.46
C CYS A 55 -4.62 -5.73 -0.99
N MET A 56 -4.51 -5.31 0.28
CA MET A 56 -5.45 -4.39 0.90
C MET A 56 -5.17 -2.95 0.47
N ALA A 57 -6.04 -2.32 -0.31
CA ALA A 57 -5.93 -0.91 -0.64
C ALA A 57 -6.91 -0.06 0.17
N PRO A 58 -6.50 1.12 0.68
CA PRO A 58 -7.44 2.08 1.25
C PRO A 58 -8.47 2.52 0.20
N ALA A 59 -9.75 2.54 0.57
CA ALA A 59 -10.85 2.90 -0.31
C ALA A 59 -11.85 3.85 0.37
N LEU A 60 -12.50 4.67 -0.43
CA LEU A 60 -13.58 5.57 -0.03
C LEU A 60 -14.91 4.81 -0.01
N CYS A 61 -15.44 4.54 1.18
CA CYS A 61 -16.79 4.02 1.33
C CYS A 61 -17.78 5.18 1.57
N LYS A 62 -18.44 5.65 0.50
CA LYS A 62 -19.42 6.74 0.60
C LYS A 62 -20.64 6.37 1.46
N ALA A 63 -20.99 5.09 1.55
CA ALA A 63 -22.13 4.62 2.32
C ALA A 63 -21.91 4.76 3.84
N THR A 64 -20.68 4.51 4.31
CA THR A 64 -20.35 4.58 5.74
C THR A 64 -19.67 5.89 6.15
N GLY A 65 -19.17 6.66 5.18
CA GLY A 65 -18.40 7.88 5.47
C GLY A 65 -17.01 7.56 6.04
N GLU A 66 -16.48 6.38 5.74
CA GLU A 66 -15.22 5.87 6.26
C GLU A 66 -14.20 5.54 5.15
N VAL A 67 -12.91 5.63 5.50
CA VAL A 67 -11.85 4.95 4.76
C VAL A 67 -11.85 3.49 5.18
N VAL A 68 -12.03 2.57 4.24
CA VAL A 68 -12.03 1.11 4.48
C VAL A 68 -10.84 0.46 3.77
N LEU A 69 -10.55 -0.81 4.07
CA LEU A 69 -9.57 -1.59 3.32
C LEU A 69 -10.29 -2.57 2.40
N CYS A 70 -9.85 -2.65 1.14
CA CYS A 70 -10.43 -3.55 0.13
C CYS A 70 -9.34 -4.43 -0.46
N ASN A 71 -9.60 -5.73 -0.59
CA ASN A 71 -8.68 -6.63 -1.26
C ASN A 71 -8.83 -6.50 -2.79
N ILE A 72 -7.93 -5.79 -3.44
CA ILE A 72 -8.00 -5.55 -4.90
C ILE A 72 -7.64 -6.79 -5.73
N LEU A 73 -7.25 -7.90 -5.10
CA LEU A 73 -7.01 -9.17 -5.80
C LEU A 73 -8.23 -10.09 -5.81
N ASP A 74 -9.26 -9.75 -5.04
CA ASP A 74 -10.49 -10.52 -4.88
C ASP A 74 -11.70 -9.67 -5.30
N ASP A 75 -11.91 -9.55 -6.61
CA ASP A 75 -13.02 -8.80 -7.21
C ASP A 75 -14.40 -9.35 -6.82
N SER A 76 -14.46 -10.56 -6.22
CA SER A 76 -15.70 -11.21 -5.84
C SER A 76 -16.22 -10.79 -4.46
N LYS A 77 -15.37 -10.15 -3.64
CA LYS A 77 -15.71 -9.83 -2.25
C LYS A 77 -15.75 -8.33 -2.03
N ALA A 78 -16.94 -7.83 -1.74
CA ALA A 78 -17.10 -6.54 -1.09
C ALA A 78 -16.30 -6.52 0.22
N SER A 79 -15.73 -5.37 0.56
CA SER A 79 -15.11 -5.19 1.88
C SER A 79 -16.19 -5.40 2.95
N PRO A 80 -15.93 -6.20 4.00
CA PRO A 80 -16.91 -6.39 5.09
C PRO A 80 -17.29 -5.07 5.78
N ASP A 81 -16.43 -4.05 5.67
CA ASP A 81 -16.61 -2.73 6.27
C ASP A 81 -17.32 -1.73 5.34
N CYS A 82 -17.67 -2.14 4.11
CA CYS A 82 -18.39 -1.30 3.16
C CYS A 82 -19.50 -2.08 2.45
N PRO A 83 -20.77 -1.66 2.55
CA PRO A 83 -21.87 -2.34 1.88
C PRO A 83 -21.86 -2.16 0.35
N LEU A 84 -20.97 -1.32 -0.18
CA LEU A 84 -20.81 -1.14 -1.62
C LEU A 84 -19.89 -2.22 -2.15
N GLU A 85 -20.26 -2.83 -3.27
CA GLU A 85 -19.45 -3.87 -3.92
C GLU A 85 -18.10 -3.34 -4.39
N HIS A 86 -18.05 -2.08 -4.84
CA HIS A 86 -16.85 -1.48 -5.46
C HIS A 86 -16.59 -0.07 -4.91
N PRO A 87 -16.09 0.08 -3.67
CA PRO A 87 -15.66 1.37 -3.17
C PRO A 87 -14.44 1.90 -3.95
N ALA A 88 -14.39 3.21 -4.18
CA ALA A 88 -13.33 3.82 -4.99
C ALA A 88 -11.98 3.77 -4.25
N ILE A 89 -10.96 3.20 -4.88
CA ILE A 89 -9.63 3.01 -4.29
C ILE A 89 -8.84 4.32 -4.30
N TYR A 90 -8.33 4.75 -3.14
CA TYR A 90 -7.45 5.92 -3.06
C TYR A 90 -6.16 5.67 -3.85
N GLY A 91 -5.77 6.63 -4.71
CA GLY A 91 -4.62 6.46 -5.59
C GLY A 91 -4.91 5.62 -6.84
N GLY A 92 -6.13 5.10 -6.98
CA GLY A 92 -6.63 4.52 -8.22
C GLY A 92 -7.15 5.59 -9.20
N PRO A 93 -7.56 5.17 -10.42
CA PRO A 93 -8.03 6.08 -11.47
C PRO A 93 -9.28 6.87 -11.08
N ASP A 94 -10.15 6.30 -10.25
CA ASP A 94 -11.40 6.94 -9.81
C ASP A 94 -11.21 7.93 -8.65
N LEU A 95 -10.09 7.85 -7.94
CA LEU A 95 -9.81 8.66 -6.77
C LEU A 95 -8.33 9.08 -6.71
N PRO A 96 -7.84 9.82 -7.73
CA PRO A 96 -6.46 10.25 -7.80
C PRO A 96 -6.15 11.32 -6.74
N PRO A 97 -4.89 11.43 -6.31
CA PRO A 97 -4.45 12.52 -5.46
C PRO A 97 -4.44 13.87 -6.20
N LEU A 98 -4.72 14.95 -5.47
CA LEU A 98 -4.43 16.30 -5.87
C LEU A 98 -3.02 16.71 -5.43
N ASN A 99 -2.22 17.22 -6.37
CA ASN A 99 -0.84 17.67 -6.17
C ASN A 99 0.07 16.63 -5.47
N PRO A 100 0.16 15.38 -5.98
CA PRO A 100 1.12 14.41 -5.44
C PRO A 100 2.55 14.86 -5.71
N THR A 101 3.45 14.70 -4.74
CA THR A 101 4.88 14.98 -4.92
C THR A 101 5.76 13.74 -4.74
N ARG A 102 5.31 12.78 -3.93
CA ARG A 102 6.00 11.51 -3.72
C ARG A 102 5.05 10.40 -3.28
N ASP A 103 5.46 9.16 -3.55
CA ASP A 103 4.83 7.98 -2.98
C ASP A 103 5.15 7.89 -1.48
N ILE A 104 4.11 7.61 -0.69
CA ILE A 104 4.21 7.29 0.75
C ILE A 104 4.20 5.77 0.95
N ALA A 105 3.42 5.07 0.12
CA ALA A 105 3.21 3.64 0.17
C ALA A 105 2.84 3.18 -1.24
N SER A 106 3.51 2.15 -1.75
CA SER A 106 3.23 1.63 -3.09
C SER A 106 3.38 0.12 -3.12
N TRP A 107 2.57 -0.48 -3.99
CA TRP A 107 2.61 -1.91 -4.23
C TRP A 107 2.41 -2.19 -5.70
N PHE A 108 3.29 -3.04 -6.25
CA PHE A 108 3.24 -3.44 -7.64
C PHE A 108 3.14 -4.95 -7.76
N LEU A 109 2.00 -5.45 -8.22
CA LEU A 109 1.81 -6.87 -8.50
C LEU A 109 2.05 -7.13 -9.99
N GLN A 110 3.31 -7.38 -10.34
CA GLN A 110 3.74 -7.56 -11.73
C GLN A 110 2.94 -8.63 -12.47
N SER A 111 2.59 -9.74 -11.80
CA SER A 111 1.84 -10.85 -12.41
C SER A 111 0.45 -10.47 -12.91
N ARG A 112 -0.15 -9.40 -12.37
CA ARG A 112 -1.46 -8.89 -12.77
C ARG A 112 -1.42 -7.51 -13.42
N GLY A 113 -0.24 -6.88 -13.50
CA GLY A 113 -0.09 -5.50 -13.97
C GLY A 113 -0.82 -4.48 -13.09
N ILE A 114 -1.07 -4.82 -11.82
CA ILE A 114 -1.78 -3.95 -10.87
C ILE A 114 -0.74 -3.13 -10.10
N ALA A 115 -0.95 -1.82 -10.06
CA ALA A 115 -0.14 -0.88 -9.29
C ALA A 115 -1.07 -0.04 -8.40
N VAL A 116 -0.75 0.03 -7.11
CA VAL A 116 -1.43 0.94 -6.18
C VAL A 116 -0.39 1.89 -5.59
N HIS A 117 -0.66 3.18 -5.72
CA HIS A 117 0.21 4.25 -5.25
C HIS A 117 -0.57 5.16 -4.31
N ILE A 118 -0.20 5.15 -3.03
CA ILE A 118 -0.64 6.14 -2.07
C ILE A 118 0.47 7.18 -1.96
N THR A 119 0.10 8.43 -2.25
CA THR A 119 1.03 9.57 -2.31
C THR A 119 0.79 10.52 -1.14
N ASP A 120 1.63 11.54 -1.04
CA ASP A 120 1.44 12.66 -0.10
C ASP A 120 0.44 13.73 -0.58
N GLY A 121 -0.20 13.52 -1.73
CA GLY A 121 -1.26 14.37 -2.27
C GLY A 121 -2.51 14.42 -1.39
N ALA A 122 -3.42 15.35 -1.73
CA ALA A 122 -4.70 15.48 -1.03
C ALA A 122 -5.73 14.59 -1.70
N TYR A 123 -6.62 14.03 -0.89
CA TYR A 123 -7.68 13.15 -1.35
C TYR A 123 -9.03 13.63 -0.81
N THR A 124 -10.10 13.17 -1.46
CA THR A 124 -11.47 13.40 -1.01
C THR A 124 -11.71 12.74 0.35
N CYS A 125 -12.10 13.54 1.34
CA CYS A 125 -12.47 13.05 2.67
C CYS A 125 -13.83 12.33 2.62
N PRO A 126 -13.96 11.14 3.24
CA PRO A 126 -15.22 10.41 3.24
C PRO A 126 -16.30 11.08 4.09
N ARG A 127 -15.91 11.92 5.07
CA ARG A 127 -16.85 12.58 6.01
C ARG A 127 -17.36 13.93 5.51
N CYS A 128 -16.48 14.79 5.01
CA CYS A 128 -16.86 16.16 4.61
C CYS A 128 -16.86 16.39 3.10
N GLY A 129 -16.38 15.45 2.28
CA GLY A 129 -16.31 15.58 0.83
C GLY A 129 -15.20 16.50 0.30
N GLU A 130 -14.55 17.27 1.17
CA GLU A 130 -13.44 18.16 0.78
C GLU A 130 -12.17 17.39 0.40
N VAL A 131 -11.40 17.93 -0.53
CA VAL A 131 -10.12 17.37 -0.99
C VAL A 131 -8.98 17.81 -0.06
N SER A 132 -9.02 17.33 1.18
CA SER A 132 -8.03 17.66 2.22
C SER A 132 -7.60 16.47 3.07
N LEU A 133 -8.08 15.26 2.76
CA LEU A 133 -7.60 14.03 3.40
C LEU A 133 -6.14 13.78 2.97
N ARG A 134 -5.28 13.47 3.93
CA ARG A 134 -3.88 13.10 3.70
C ARG A 134 -3.62 11.74 4.33
N PHE A 135 -2.82 10.93 3.65
CA PHE A 135 -2.28 9.71 4.21
C PHE A 135 -0.87 9.95 4.75
N ARG A 136 -0.49 9.18 5.77
CA ARG A 136 0.88 9.10 6.26
C ARG A 136 1.21 7.65 6.60
N LYS A 137 2.40 7.19 6.21
CA LYS A 137 2.94 5.91 6.67
C LYS A 137 3.45 6.09 8.09
N ILE A 138 2.98 5.23 8.99
CA ILE A 138 3.32 5.24 10.41
C ILE A 138 4.01 3.96 10.87
N GLY A 139 4.11 2.97 10.00
CA GLY A 139 4.83 1.74 10.28
C GLY A 139 4.79 0.77 9.10
N SER A 140 5.30 -0.42 9.35
CA SER A 140 5.20 -1.58 8.46
C SER A 140 4.67 -2.75 9.28
N TRP A 141 4.06 -3.73 8.60
CA TRP A 141 3.50 -4.92 9.23
C TRP A 141 3.84 -6.16 8.40
N ASP A 142 3.88 -7.30 9.10
CA ASP A 142 4.39 -8.61 8.63
C ASP A 142 5.92 -8.74 8.55
#